data_AF-A0A1A8P9W5-F1
#
_entry.id   AF-A0A1A8P9W5-F1
#
_cell.length_a   1.000
_cell.length_b   1.000
_cell.length_c   1.000
_cell.angle_alpha   90.00
_cell.angle_beta   90.00
_cell.angle_gamma   90.00
#
_symmetry.space_group_name_H-M   'P 1'
#
loop_
_entity.id
_entity.type
_entity.pdbx_description
1 polymer ?
#
loop_
_entity_poly.entity_id
_entity_poly.type
_entity_poly.pdbx_seq_one_letter_code
_entity_poly.pdbx_strand_id
1 'polypeptide(L)' 'RVSGFKICSYNVQNFTASKASDLRMLHTFTRVVSRCDICLLLHVVDPDGKAIKALLSNLSRYNRNRYI' A
#
# COMPACT_ATOMS: atom_id res chain seq x y z
N ARG A 1 -10.39 21.79 -8.46
CA ARG A 1 -10.70 20.58 -9.28
C ARG A 1 -11.31 19.54 -8.34
N VAL A 2 -12.53 19.07 -8.61
CA VAL A 2 -13.07 17.91 -7.89
C VAL A 2 -12.30 16.69 -8.36
N SER A 3 -11.54 16.07 -7.45
CA SER A 3 -10.97 14.74 -7.69
C SER A 3 -12.12 13.74 -7.57
N GLY A 4 -12.41 12.98 -8.62
CA GLY A 4 -13.39 11.88 -8.53
C GLY A 4 -12.95 10.82 -7.52
N PHE A 5 -13.91 10.03 -7.04
CA PHE A 5 -13.67 8.88 -6.16
C PHE A 5 -12.96 7.76 -6.93
N LYS A 6 -11.80 7.32 -6.44
CA LYS A 6 -10.89 6.40 -7.13
C LYS A 6 -10.87 5.04 -6.46
N ILE A 7 -11.32 4.03 -7.17
CA ILE A 7 -11.27 2.63 -6.76
C ILE A 7 -10.22 1.92 -7.61
N CYS A 8 -9.34 1.15 -6.97
CA CYS A 8 -8.26 0.44 -7.64
C CYS A 8 -8.20 -1.03 -7.19
N SER A 9 -7.77 -1.93 -8.07
CA SER A 9 -7.36 -3.28 -7.71
C SER A 9 -5.93 -3.52 -8.17
N TYR A 10 -5.14 -4.25 -7.38
CA TYR A 10 -3.76 -4.55 -7.72
C TYR A 10 -3.37 -5.95 -7.26
N ASN A 11 -2.84 -6.75 -8.18
CA ASN A 11 -2.24 -8.03 -7.85
C ASN A 11 -0.79 -7.81 -7.42
N VAL A 12 -0.50 -8.03 -6.14
CA VAL A 12 0.81 -7.79 -5.56
C VAL A 12 1.76 -8.99 -5.69
N GLN A 13 1.35 -10.05 -6.39
CA GLN A 13 2.12 -11.25 -6.75
C GLN A 13 2.93 -11.81 -5.57
N ASN A 14 2.28 -12.60 -4.71
CA ASN A 14 2.86 -13.18 -3.50
C ASN A 14 3.43 -12.10 -2.57
N PHE A 15 2.56 -11.22 -2.08
CA PHE A 15 2.97 -10.20 -1.12
C PHE A 15 3.17 -10.81 0.25
N THR A 16 4.42 -11.14 0.53
CA THR A 16 4.92 -11.74 1.77
C THR A 16 5.65 -10.72 2.62
N ALA A 17 5.96 -11.09 3.86
CA ALA A 17 6.81 -10.28 4.74
C ALA A 17 8.21 -10.02 4.14
N SER A 18 8.77 -10.99 3.41
CA SER A 18 10.04 -10.83 2.68
C SER A 18 9.92 -9.81 1.55
N LYS A 19 8.83 -9.85 0.77
CA LYS A 19 8.58 -8.85 -0.27
C LYS A 19 8.43 -7.45 0.36
N ALA A 20 7.69 -7.35 1.46
CA ALA A 20 7.48 -6.10 2.17
C ALA A 20 8.74 -5.52 2.85
N SER A 21 9.82 -6.29 3.01
CA SER A 21 11.09 -5.76 3.55
C SER A 21 11.94 -5.02 2.51
N ASP A 22 11.63 -5.16 1.21
CA ASP A 22 12.23 -4.32 0.16
C ASP A 22 11.64 -2.90 0.25
N LEU A 23 12.45 -1.99 0.81
CA LEU A 23 12.09 -0.59 1.02
C LEU A 23 11.74 0.15 -0.28
N ARG A 24 12.41 -0.17 -1.40
CA ARG A 24 12.14 0.50 -2.69
C ARG A 24 10.80 0.07 -3.24
N MET A 25 10.52 -1.23 -3.15
CA MET A 25 9.22 -1.78 -3.55
C MET A 25 8.11 -1.23 -2.66
N LEU A 26 8.27 -1.28 -1.34
CA LEU A 26 7.25 -0.81 -0.39
C LEU A 26 6.98 0.71 -0.54
N HIS A 27 8.03 1.51 -0.76
CA HIS A 27 7.90 2.94 -1.04
C HIS A 27 7.12 3.20 -2.34
N THR A 28 7.49 2.53 -3.43
CA THR A 28 6.78 2.64 -4.72
C THR A 28 5.33 2.23 -4.58
N PHE A 29 5.08 1.13 -3.88
CA PHE A 29 3.76 0.59 -3.69
C PHE A 29 2.88 1.49 -2.83
N THR A 30 3.43 2.08 -1.77
CA THR A 30 2.76 3.11 -0.94
C THR A 30 2.29 4.28 -1.81
N ARG A 31 3.14 4.77 -2.73
CA ARG A 31 2.78 5.86 -3.65
C ARG A 31 1.64 5.47 -4.59
N VAL A 32 1.62 4.24 -5.09
CA VAL A 32 0.53 3.74 -5.95
C VAL A 32 -0.79 3.66 -5.18
N VAL A 33 -0.80 2.98 -4.03
CA VAL A 33 -2.01 2.77 -3.21
C VAL A 33 -2.56 4.10 -2.68
N SER A 34 -1.70 5.05 -2.30
CA SER A 34 -2.10 6.38 -1.79
C SER A 34 -2.86 7.27 -2.79
N ARG A 35 -3.01 6.84 -4.05
CA ARG A 35 -3.74 7.58 -5.09
C ARG A 35 -5.21 7.18 -5.18
N CYS A 36 -5.61 6.12 -4.49
CA CYS A 36 -6.94 5.54 -4.52
C CYS A 36 -7.63 5.78 -3.17
N ASP A 37 -8.94 5.99 -3.19
CA ASP A 37 -9.77 6.08 -1.98
C ASP A 37 -10.09 4.68 -1.44
N ILE A 38 -10.28 3.71 -2.34
CA ILE A 38 -10.42 2.28 -2.02
C ILE A 38 -9.45 1.47 -2.88
N CYS A 39 -8.76 0.50 -2.28
CA CYS A 39 -7.87 -0.41 -2.98
C CYS A 39 -8.09 -1.87 -2.56
N LEU A 40 -8.28 -2.76 -3.54
CA LEU A 40 -8.27 -4.21 -3.36
C LEU A 40 -6.90 -4.80 -3.69
N LEU A 41 -6.28 -5.50 -2.75
CA LEU A 41 -5.00 -6.19 -2.94
C LEU A 41 -5.22 -7.69 -3.15
N LEU A 42 -4.72 -8.23 -4.26
CA LEU A 42 -4.83 -9.64 -4.63
C LEU A 42 -3.47 -10.36 -4.50
N HIS A 43 -3.47 -11.66 -4.21
CA HIS A 43 -2.26 -12.45 -3.92
C HIS A 43 -1.43 -11.94 -2.73
N VAL A 44 -2.11 -11.55 -1.65
CA VAL A 44 -1.48 -11.34 -0.35
C VAL A 44 -1.19 -12.71 0.29
N VAL A 45 0.05 -12.92 0.71
CA VAL A 45 0.50 -14.14 1.39
C VAL A 45 1.16 -13.72 2.71
N ASP A 46 0.34 -13.40 3.69
CA ASP A 46 0.76 -12.74 4.93
C ASP A 46 0.05 -13.31 6.16
N PRO A 47 0.30 -14.58 6.52
CA PRO A 47 -0.39 -15.24 7.63
C PRO A 47 -0.19 -14.56 8.99
N ASP A 48 0.96 -13.88 9.18
CA ASP A 48 1.29 -13.15 10.41
C ASP A 48 0.84 -11.67 10.38
N GLY A 49 0.29 -11.19 9.26
CA GLY A 49 -0.09 -9.79 9.07
C GLY A 49 1.07 -8.78 9.01
N LYS A 50 2.32 -9.24 8.93
CA LYS A 50 3.53 -8.38 8.97
C LYS A 50 3.66 -7.51 7.72
N ALA A 51 3.37 -8.07 6.55
CA ALA A 51 3.48 -7.35 5.28
C ALA A 51 2.43 -6.23 5.17
N ILE A 52 1.17 -6.53 5.53
CA ILE A 52 0.08 -5.56 5.54
C ILE A 52 0.33 -4.48 6.60
N LYS A 53 0.79 -4.85 7.80
CA LYS A 53 1.15 -3.88 8.85
C LYS A 53 2.27 -2.93 8.41
N ALA A 54 3.27 -3.44 7.69
CA ALA A 54 4.34 -2.61 7.12
C ALA A 54 3.80 -1.60 6.10
N LEU A 55 2.91 -2.05 5.20
CA LEU A 55 2.26 -1.17 4.21
C LEU A 55 1.40 -0.09 4.87
N LEU A 56 0.53 -0.46 5.82
CA LEU A 56 -0.34 0.49 6.54
C LEU A 56 0.46 1.53 7.32
N SER A 57 1.58 1.12 7.94
CA SER A 57 2.48 2.03 8.63
C SER A 57 3.09 3.07 7.68
N ASN A 58 3.49 2.65 6.47
CA ASN A 58 4.03 3.55 5.45
C ASN A 58 2.96 4.48 4.87
N LEU A 59 1.76 3.96 4.58
CA LEU A 59 0.62 4.77 4.13
C LEU A 59 0.24 5.84 5.16
N SER A 60 0.22 5.48 6.44
CA SER A 60 -0.12 6.42 7.53
C SER A 60 0.90 7.56 7.63
N ARG A 61 2.20 7.23 7.51
CA ARG A 61 3.30 8.24 7.48
C ARG A 61 3.23 9.11 6.22
N TYR A 62 3.01 8.48 5.06
CA TYR A 62 2.90 9.17 3.78
C TYR A 62 1.74 10.16 3.75
N ASN A 63 0.57 9.78 4.29
CA ASN A 63 -0.57 10.67 4.41
C ASN A 63 -0.29 11.83 5.36
N ARG A 64 0.33 11.58 6.53
CA ARG A 64 0.69 12.67 7.47
C ARG A 64 1.57 13.72 6.81
N ASN A 65 2.60 13.30 6.08
CA ASN A 65 3.51 14.22 5.37
C ASN A 65 2.83 15.00 4.23
N ARG A 66 1.64 14.59 3.80
CA ARG A 66 0.88 15.25 2.73
C ARG A 66 0.00 16.39 3.25
N TYR A 67 -0.27 16.43 4.55
CA TYR A 67 -1.11 17.42 5.21
C TYR A 67 -0.31 18.38 6.12
N ILE A 68 1.02 18.26 6.12
CA ILE A 68 1.96 19.21 6.75
C ILE A 68 2.57 20.07 5.63
#